data_AF-A0A6A3BS24-F1
#
_entry.id   AF-A0A6A3BS24-F1
#
_cell.length_a   1.000
_cell.length_b   1.000
_cell.length_c   1.000
_cell.angle_alpha   90.00
_cell.angle_beta   90.00
_cell.angle_gamma   90.00
#
_symmetry.space_group_name_H-M   'P 1'
#
loop_
_entity.id
_entity.type
_entity.pdbx_description
1 polymer ?
#
loop_
_entity_poly.entity_id
_entity_poly.type
_entity_poly.pdbx_seq_one_letter_code
_entity_poly.pdbx_strand_id
1 'polypeptide(L)'
;MAAVGRVAAMVTLLVLSSKSQAQLSSSFYEKTCPSALSTIRTVVRASIERERRMAASLIRLHFHDCFVQGCDASILLDDSPSIKSEKFARQSNNSLRGYKVIDKAKSAVEKTCPGVVSCADIVAVAARDASKYVGGPSWNVKLGRRDSTTANITLATSQLPGVNNSLEELISLFGSKGLSAREMVALSGSHTCCNQTKSSSVVDVLITLCWSIAGTDLLLIPISPLP
;
A
#
# COMPACT_ATOMS: atom_id res chain seq x y z
N MET A 1 -11.37 57.64 2.80
CA MET A 1 -10.63 56.48 3.36
C MET A 1 -11.49 55.21 3.43
N ALA A 2 -12.44 54.99 2.50
CA ALA A 2 -13.35 53.83 2.52
C ALA A 2 -13.06 52.78 1.42
N ALA A 3 -12.24 53.13 0.41
CA ALA A 3 -11.91 52.23 -0.70
C ALA A 3 -10.74 51.27 -0.40
N VAL A 4 -9.83 51.66 0.50
CA VAL A 4 -8.64 50.85 0.86
C VAL A 4 -9.02 49.62 1.68
N GLY A 5 -10.09 49.69 2.48
CA GLY A 5 -10.56 48.56 3.31
C GLY A 5 -11.23 47.43 2.53
N ARG A 6 -11.75 47.69 1.32
CA ARG A 6 -12.46 46.68 0.51
C ARG A 6 -11.51 45.76 -0.26
N VAL A 7 -10.36 46.30 -0.69
CA VAL A 7 -9.34 45.50 -1.41
C VAL A 7 -8.62 44.56 -0.43
N ALA A 8 -8.34 45.04 0.80
CA ALA A 8 -7.72 44.21 1.84
C ALA A 8 -8.57 42.98 2.19
N ALA A 9 -9.91 43.11 2.23
CA ALA A 9 -10.84 42.02 2.56
C ALA A 9 -10.97 40.96 1.44
N MET A 10 -10.82 41.34 0.16
CA MET A 10 -10.81 40.36 -0.94
C MET A 10 -9.47 39.61 -1.06
N VAL A 11 -8.34 40.24 -0.69
CA VAL A 11 -7.02 39.60 -0.72
C VAL A 11 -6.83 38.62 0.45
N THR A 12 -7.49 38.84 1.59
CA THR A 12 -7.44 37.89 2.73
C THR A 12 -8.30 36.64 2.53
N LEU A 13 -9.30 36.65 1.64
CA LEU A 13 -10.16 35.49 1.37
C LEU A 13 -9.54 34.46 0.42
N LEU A 14 -8.40 34.77 -0.21
CA LEU A 14 -7.69 33.91 -1.18
C LEU A 14 -6.55 33.06 -0.55
N VAL A 15 -6.36 33.08 0.77
CA VAL A 15 -5.25 32.37 1.45
C VAL A 15 -5.73 31.25 2.39
N LEU A 16 -7.03 30.93 2.43
CA LEU A 16 -7.48 29.67 3.04
C LEU A 16 -7.37 28.50 2.06
N SER A 17 -6.16 28.26 1.55
CA SER A 17 -5.76 26.93 1.09
C SER A 17 -5.69 26.03 2.32
N SER A 18 -6.85 25.58 2.78
CA SER A 18 -6.94 24.53 3.79
C SER A 18 -6.20 23.34 3.20
N LYS A 19 -4.99 23.05 3.69
CA LYS A 19 -4.39 21.72 3.50
C LYS A 19 -5.37 20.77 4.19
N SER A 20 -6.32 20.22 3.44
CA SER A 20 -7.24 19.22 3.95
C SER A 20 -6.39 17.98 4.23
N GLN A 21 -6.00 17.82 5.49
CA GLN A 21 -5.41 16.59 5.98
C GLN A 21 -6.54 15.56 5.96
N ALA A 22 -6.73 14.86 4.85
CA ALA A 22 -7.65 13.73 4.80
C ALA A 22 -7.06 12.63 5.70
N GLN A 23 -7.43 12.64 6.98
CA GLN A 23 -6.97 11.64 7.93
C GLN A 23 -7.61 10.31 7.56
N LEU A 24 -6.77 9.30 7.32
CA LEU A 24 -7.25 7.96 7.00
C LEU A 24 -8.05 7.40 8.18
N SER A 25 -9.19 6.77 7.89
CA SER A 25 -10.08 6.18 8.88
C SER A 25 -10.46 4.76 8.51
N SER A 26 -10.58 3.87 9.51
CA SER A 26 -11.10 2.52 9.28
C SER A 26 -12.59 2.50 8.91
N SER A 27 -13.32 3.58 9.20
CA SER A 27 -14.74 3.73 8.90
C SER A 27 -15.03 4.52 7.61
N PHE A 28 -14.00 4.85 6.82
CA PHE A 28 -14.11 5.77 5.67
C PHE A 28 -15.24 5.40 4.69
N TYR A 29 -15.45 4.10 4.42
CA TYR A 29 -16.47 3.61 3.49
C TYR A 29 -17.77 3.13 4.15
N GLU A 30 -17.93 3.23 5.48
CA GLU A 30 -19.10 2.67 6.19
C GLU A 30 -20.43 3.24 5.72
N LYS A 31 -20.45 4.49 5.25
CA LYS A 31 -21.67 5.15 4.73
C LYS A 31 -21.78 5.09 3.21
N THR A 32 -20.66 5.20 2.49
CA THR A 32 -20.64 5.36 1.03
C THR A 32 -20.56 4.02 0.29
N CYS A 33 -19.90 3.01 0.88
CA CYS A 33 -19.87 1.65 0.36
C CYS A 33 -19.73 0.62 1.50
N PRO A 34 -20.81 0.35 2.26
CA PRO A 34 -20.77 -0.51 3.44
C PRO A 34 -20.27 -1.94 3.16
N SER A 35 -20.47 -2.42 1.93
CA SER A 35 -20.06 -3.75 1.47
C SER A 35 -18.67 -3.80 0.81
N ALA A 36 -17.92 -2.68 0.75
CA ALA A 36 -16.62 -2.63 0.07
C ALA A 36 -15.65 -3.69 0.59
N LEU A 37 -15.38 -3.69 1.90
CA LEU A 37 -14.40 -4.57 2.53
C LEU A 37 -14.79 -6.05 2.44
N SER A 38 -16.08 -6.38 2.60
CA SER A 38 -16.56 -7.76 2.47
C SER A 38 -16.49 -8.26 1.03
N THR A 39 -16.72 -7.38 0.04
CA THR A 39 -16.61 -7.69 -1.39
C THR A 39 -15.15 -7.97 -1.77
N ILE A 40 -14.22 -7.09 -1.38
CA ILE A 40 -12.77 -7.27 -1.62
C ILE A 40 -12.31 -8.58 -0.99
N ARG A 41 -12.66 -8.82 0.27
CA ARG A 41 -12.31 -10.05 1.01
C ARG A 41 -12.75 -11.30 0.27
N THR A 42 -13.96 -11.31 -0.28
CA THR A 42 -14.50 -12.48 -1.02
C THR A 42 -13.64 -12.79 -2.25
N VAL A 43 -13.27 -11.78 -3.03
CA VAL A 43 -12.43 -11.96 -4.23
C VAL A 43 -11.02 -12.42 -3.85
N VAL A 44 -10.44 -11.83 -2.80
CA VAL A 44 -9.09 -12.17 -2.32
C VAL A 44 -9.05 -13.62 -1.84
N ARG A 45 -9.99 -14.04 -1.00
CA ARG A 45 -10.08 -15.42 -0.50
C ARG A 45 -10.20 -16.43 -1.63
N ALA A 46 -11.13 -16.22 -2.56
CA ALA A 46 -11.31 -17.10 -3.71
C ALA A 46 -10.06 -17.17 -4.61
N SER A 47 -9.26 -16.09 -4.66
CA SER A 47 -8.01 -16.08 -5.42
C SER A 47 -6.89 -16.86 -4.72
N ILE A 48 -6.81 -16.78 -3.39
CA ILE A 48 -5.82 -17.51 -2.59
C ILE A 48 -6.18 -19.00 -2.50
N GLU A 49 -7.47 -19.35 -2.46
CA GLU A 49 -7.95 -20.74 -2.53
C GLU A 49 -7.49 -21.44 -3.80
N ARG A 50 -7.52 -20.73 -4.93
CA ARG A 50 -7.05 -21.24 -6.22
C ARG A 50 -5.53 -21.33 -6.30
N GLU A 51 -4.84 -20.35 -5.72
CA GLU A 51 -3.38 -20.31 -5.71
C GLU A 51 -2.88 -19.74 -4.38
N ARG A 52 -2.46 -20.62 -3.46
CA ARG A 52 -2.07 -20.21 -2.10
C ARG A 52 -0.98 -19.13 -2.07
N ARG A 53 -0.05 -19.17 -3.03
CA ARG A 53 1.04 -18.17 -3.21
C ARG A 53 0.52 -16.75 -3.51
N MET A 54 -0.74 -16.61 -3.91
CA MET A 54 -1.36 -15.30 -4.15
C MET A 54 -1.39 -14.45 -2.88
N ALA A 55 -1.44 -15.04 -1.69
CA ALA A 55 -1.42 -14.29 -0.44
C ALA A 55 -0.11 -13.48 -0.30
N ALA A 56 1.04 -14.14 -0.46
CA ALA A 56 2.34 -13.47 -0.45
C ALA A 56 2.47 -12.45 -1.58
N SER A 57 1.90 -12.75 -2.76
CA SER A 57 1.93 -11.83 -3.91
C SER A 57 1.19 -10.53 -3.62
N LEU A 58 0.01 -10.58 -3.00
CA LEU A 58 -0.79 -9.40 -2.65
C LEU A 58 -0.15 -8.56 -1.53
N ILE A 59 0.44 -9.21 -0.52
CA ILE A 59 1.19 -8.51 0.54
C ILE A 59 2.38 -7.77 -0.07
N ARG A 60 3.15 -8.44 -0.94
CA ARG A 60 4.29 -7.84 -1.63
C ARG A 60 3.86 -6.71 -2.56
N LEU A 61 2.74 -6.83 -3.25
CA LEU A 61 2.20 -5.78 -4.11
C LEU A 61 1.93 -4.50 -3.30
N HIS A 62 1.32 -4.62 -2.13
CA HIS A 62 1.09 -3.47 -1.24
C HIS A 62 2.38 -2.85 -0.71
N PHE A 63 3.39 -3.68 -0.36
CA PHE A 63 4.70 -3.18 0.02
C PHE A 63 5.34 -2.35 -1.11
N HIS A 64 5.33 -2.87 -2.35
CA HIS A 64 5.88 -2.17 -3.51
C HIS A 64 5.15 -0.86 -3.82
N ASP A 65 3.82 -0.85 -3.72
CA ASP A 65 3.02 0.38 -3.84
C ASP A 65 3.51 1.44 -2.83
N CYS A 66 3.49 1.12 -1.54
CA CYS A 66 3.82 2.09 -0.51
C CYS A 66 5.29 2.54 -0.49
N PHE A 67 6.22 1.71 -0.97
CA PHE A 67 7.64 2.08 -1.02
C PHE A 67 7.96 3.07 -2.13
N VAL A 68 7.12 3.19 -3.16
CA VAL A 68 7.35 4.07 -4.32
C VAL A 68 6.27 5.13 -4.31
N GLN A 69 6.64 6.41 -4.16
CA GLN A 69 5.73 7.57 -4.15
C GLN A 69 4.53 7.51 -3.17
N GLY A 70 4.47 6.51 -2.28
CA GLY A 70 3.44 6.34 -1.27
C GLY A 70 2.38 5.32 -1.70
N CYS A 71 1.46 4.98 -0.80
CA CYS A 71 0.41 3.99 -1.11
C CYS A 71 -0.68 4.65 -1.97
N ASP A 72 -0.47 4.74 -3.28
CA ASP A 72 -1.30 5.54 -4.19
C ASP A 72 -1.72 4.77 -5.46
N ALA A 73 -1.54 3.44 -5.47
CA ALA A 73 -1.84 2.57 -6.59
C ALA A 73 -1.07 2.87 -7.89
N SER A 74 0.00 3.67 -7.84
CA SER A 74 0.88 3.93 -8.99
C SER A 74 1.48 2.66 -9.59
N ILE A 75 1.78 1.66 -8.75
CA ILE A 75 2.26 0.33 -9.17
C ILE A 75 1.29 -0.41 -10.10
N LEU A 76 0.01 -0.04 -10.10
CA LEU A 76 -1.02 -0.67 -10.94
C LEU A 76 -1.08 -0.08 -12.35
N LEU A 77 -0.53 1.11 -12.58
CA LEU A 77 -0.59 1.79 -13.87
C LEU A 77 0.24 1.02 -14.92
N ASP A 78 -0.35 0.79 -16.09
CA ASP A 78 0.34 0.22 -17.24
C ASP A 78 1.06 1.29 -18.06
N ASP A 79 1.99 0.86 -18.92
CA ASP A 79 2.68 1.75 -19.85
C ASP A 79 1.69 2.48 -20.75
N SER A 80 1.95 3.77 -20.98
CA SER A 80 1.22 4.61 -21.91
C SER A 80 2.16 5.67 -22.50
N PRO A 81 1.75 6.45 -23.51
CA PRO A 81 2.60 7.52 -24.06
C PRO A 81 3.13 8.52 -23.02
N SER A 82 2.42 8.71 -21.90
CA SER A 82 2.80 9.60 -20.81
C SER A 82 3.25 8.89 -19.53
N ILE A 83 3.16 7.56 -19.44
CA ILE A 83 3.45 6.79 -18.23
C ILE A 83 4.47 5.71 -18.54
N LYS A 84 5.59 5.73 -17.80
CA LYS A 84 6.50 4.57 -17.70
C LYS A 84 6.18 3.81 -16.43
N SER A 85 5.64 2.61 -16.58
CA SER A 85 5.11 1.79 -15.50
C SER A 85 6.20 1.27 -14.57
N GLU A 86 5.92 1.33 -13.27
CA GLU A 86 6.73 0.72 -12.23
C GLU A 86 6.79 -0.81 -12.33
N LYS A 87 5.86 -1.43 -13.08
CA LYS A 87 5.86 -2.87 -13.36
C LYS A 87 7.15 -3.32 -14.06
N PHE A 88 7.81 -2.42 -14.79
CA PHE A 88 9.06 -2.70 -15.51
C PHE A 88 10.33 -2.33 -14.72
N ALA A 89 10.21 -1.80 -13.50
CA ALA A 89 11.36 -1.60 -12.62
C ALA A 89 12.03 -2.94 -12.29
N ARG A 90 13.37 -2.95 -12.08
CA ARG A 90 14.17 -4.17 -11.89
C ARG A 90 13.61 -5.11 -10.80
N GLN A 91 13.14 -4.56 -9.69
CA GLN A 91 12.61 -5.31 -8.55
C GLN A 91 11.17 -5.80 -8.78
N SER A 92 10.47 -5.27 -9.81
CA SER A 92 9.07 -5.57 -10.12
C SER A 92 8.90 -6.45 -11.36
N ASN A 93 9.74 -6.24 -12.38
CA ASN A 93 9.64 -6.85 -13.69
C ASN A 93 9.74 -8.37 -13.63
N ASN A 94 8.78 -9.07 -14.22
CA ASN A 94 8.64 -10.53 -14.17
C ASN A 94 8.61 -11.14 -12.75
N SER A 95 8.36 -10.33 -11.72
CA SER A 95 8.47 -10.73 -10.32
C SER A 95 7.17 -10.49 -9.54
N LEU A 96 6.57 -9.29 -9.68
CA LEU A 96 5.30 -8.97 -9.04
C LEU A 96 4.12 -9.66 -9.71
N ARG A 97 3.15 -10.09 -8.90
CA ARG A 97 1.91 -10.77 -9.32
C ARG A 97 0.75 -10.23 -8.48
N GLY A 98 -0.48 -10.54 -8.90
CA GLY A 98 -1.70 -10.16 -8.18
C GLY A 98 -2.49 -9.02 -8.80
N TYR A 99 -1.98 -8.36 -9.86
CA TYR A 99 -2.71 -7.30 -10.58
C TYR A 99 -4.13 -7.72 -10.98
N LYS A 100 -4.28 -8.91 -11.59
CA LYS A 100 -5.59 -9.46 -11.99
C LYS A 100 -6.54 -9.72 -10.83
N VAL A 101 -6.02 -9.92 -9.60
CA VAL A 101 -6.87 -10.06 -8.40
C VAL A 101 -7.38 -8.70 -7.97
N ILE A 102 -6.54 -7.67 -8.04
CA ILE A 102 -6.93 -6.28 -7.80
C ILE A 102 -7.98 -5.83 -8.82
N ASP A 103 -7.79 -6.13 -10.11
CA ASP A 103 -8.77 -5.81 -11.17
C ASP A 103 -10.13 -6.47 -10.91
N LYS A 104 -10.13 -7.74 -10.47
CA LYS A 104 -11.35 -8.46 -10.10
C LYS A 104 -12.03 -7.86 -8.88
N ALA A 105 -11.24 -7.47 -7.87
CA ALA A 105 -11.77 -6.83 -6.67
C ALA A 105 -12.37 -5.46 -7.00
N LYS A 106 -11.65 -4.64 -7.78
CA LYS A 106 -12.14 -3.36 -8.29
C LYS A 106 -13.43 -3.54 -9.08
N SER A 107 -13.45 -4.45 -10.04
CA SER A 107 -14.64 -4.74 -10.84
C SER A 107 -15.86 -5.17 -10.00
N ALA A 108 -15.64 -5.96 -8.94
CA ALA A 108 -16.71 -6.39 -8.04
C ALA A 108 -17.23 -5.23 -7.17
N VAL A 109 -16.33 -4.38 -6.69
CA VAL A 109 -16.67 -3.19 -5.89
C VAL A 109 -17.39 -2.15 -6.75
N GLU A 110 -16.93 -1.88 -7.98
CA GLU A 110 -17.56 -0.91 -8.89
C GLU A 110 -18.98 -1.30 -9.28
N LYS A 111 -19.31 -2.60 -9.32
CA LYS A 111 -20.71 -3.07 -9.51
C LYS A 111 -21.62 -2.71 -8.34
N THR A 112 -21.06 -2.47 -7.17
CA THR A 112 -21.80 -2.24 -5.93
C THR A 112 -21.82 -0.75 -5.55
N CYS A 113 -20.70 -0.06 -5.73
CA CYS A 113 -20.53 1.35 -5.41
C CYS A 113 -19.61 2.03 -6.45
N PRO A 114 -20.18 2.45 -7.60
CA PRO A 114 -19.41 3.03 -8.69
C PRO A 114 -18.62 4.28 -8.27
N GLY A 115 -17.33 4.32 -8.58
CA GLY A 115 -16.46 5.48 -8.38
C GLY A 115 -16.15 5.84 -6.92
N VAL A 116 -16.48 4.97 -5.96
CA VAL A 116 -16.33 5.28 -4.52
C VAL A 116 -14.98 4.83 -3.96
N VAL A 117 -14.59 3.58 -4.23
CA VAL A 117 -13.44 2.95 -3.55
C VAL A 117 -12.19 3.05 -4.43
N SER A 118 -11.10 3.59 -3.88
CA SER A 118 -9.84 3.74 -4.61
C SER A 118 -9.14 2.40 -4.83
N CYS A 119 -8.35 2.31 -5.90
CA CYS A 119 -7.47 1.17 -6.13
C CYS A 119 -6.42 1.04 -5.01
N ALA A 120 -5.91 2.15 -4.50
CA ALA A 120 -4.95 2.19 -3.40
C ALA A 120 -5.50 1.51 -2.13
N ASP A 121 -6.75 1.79 -1.77
CA ASP A 121 -7.39 1.13 -0.62
C ASP A 121 -7.73 -0.34 -0.91
N ILE A 122 -8.06 -0.70 -2.16
CA ILE A 122 -8.24 -2.12 -2.52
C ILE A 122 -6.94 -2.90 -2.32
N VAL A 123 -5.79 -2.37 -2.71
CA VAL A 123 -4.48 -3.00 -2.50
C VAL A 123 -4.19 -3.17 -1.00
N ALA A 124 -4.44 -2.14 -0.20
CA ALA A 124 -4.24 -2.20 1.26
C ALA A 124 -5.16 -3.23 1.94
N VAL A 125 -6.45 -3.26 1.60
CA VAL A 125 -7.40 -4.24 2.12
C VAL A 125 -7.04 -5.65 1.66
N ALA A 126 -6.61 -5.82 0.41
CA ALA A 126 -6.20 -7.11 -0.13
C ALA A 126 -5.00 -7.70 0.61
N ALA A 127 -3.99 -6.88 0.96
CA ALA A 127 -2.87 -7.33 1.77
C ALA A 127 -3.30 -7.78 3.18
N ARG A 128 -4.23 -7.06 3.82
CA ARG A 128 -4.80 -7.45 5.12
C ARG A 128 -5.55 -8.76 5.04
N ASP A 129 -6.44 -8.90 4.07
CA ASP A 129 -7.24 -10.10 3.90
C ASP A 129 -6.37 -11.31 3.51
N ALA A 130 -5.32 -11.09 2.70
CA ALA A 130 -4.33 -12.10 2.36
C ALA A 130 -3.58 -12.60 3.58
N SER A 131 -3.09 -11.68 4.41
CA SER A 131 -2.45 -12.00 5.69
C SER A 131 -3.39 -12.86 6.53
N LYS A 132 -4.59 -12.36 6.86
CA LYS A 132 -5.54 -13.09 7.71
C LYS A 132 -5.90 -14.47 7.16
N TYR A 133 -6.01 -14.62 5.84
CA TYR A 133 -6.35 -15.90 5.22
C TYR A 133 -5.30 -16.98 5.46
N VAL A 134 -4.01 -16.63 5.47
CA VAL A 134 -2.91 -17.59 5.65
C VAL A 134 -2.46 -17.76 7.09
N GLY A 135 -3.29 -17.38 8.06
CA GLY A 135 -2.99 -17.45 9.50
C GLY A 135 -2.41 -16.16 10.09
N GLY A 136 -2.35 -15.09 9.29
CA GLY A 136 -2.07 -13.67 9.58
C GLY A 136 -2.62 -13.07 10.86
N PRO A 137 -2.00 -11.97 11.35
CA PRO A 137 -2.78 -11.02 12.13
C PRO A 137 -3.83 -10.39 11.20
N SER A 138 -4.90 -9.88 11.80
CA SER A 138 -5.80 -8.95 11.14
C SER A 138 -5.68 -7.60 11.85
N TRP A 139 -5.88 -6.52 11.12
CA TRP A 139 -5.88 -5.17 11.67
C TRP A 139 -6.98 -4.33 11.02
N ASN A 140 -7.24 -3.18 11.63
CA ASN A 140 -8.12 -2.15 11.11
C ASN A 140 -7.34 -1.33 10.08
N VAL A 141 -7.53 -1.66 8.79
CA VAL A 141 -6.94 -0.90 7.69
C VAL A 141 -7.47 0.53 7.76
N LYS A 142 -6.57 1.52 7.78
CA LYS A 142 -6.92 2.93 7.64
C LYS A 142 -7.17 3.22 6.16
N LEU A 143 -8.31 3.78 5.81
CA LEU A 143 -8.82 3.94 4.44
C LEU A 143 -9.05 5.43 4.14
N GLY A 144 -9.27 5.76 2.87
CA GLY A 144 -9.37 7.11 2.33
C GLY A 144 -8.21 7.51 1.43
N ARG A 145 -7.40 6.56 0.96
CA ARG A 145 -6.32 6.83 -0.01
C ARG A 145 -6.92 7.19 -1.36
N ARG A 146 -6.18 7.96 -2.15
CA ARG A 146 -6.56 8.33 -3.52
C ARG A 146 -5.56 7.76 -4.51
N ASP A 147 -6.07 7.43 -5.69
CA ASP A 147 -5.25 6.87 -6.77
C ASP A 147 -4.43 7.96 -7.44
N SER A 148 -3.16 7.64 -7.71
CA SER A 148 -2.25 8.48 -8.49
C SER A 148 -2.56 8.38 -9.98
N THR A 149 -2.22 9.44 -10.69
CA THR A 149 -2.28 9.50 -12.16
C THR A 149 -0.90 9.39 -12.80
N THR A 150 0.14 9.19 -11.99
CA THR A 150 1.54 9.07 -12.42
C THR A 150 2.20 7.86 -11.78
N ALA A 151 3.18 7.30 -12.47
CA ALA A 151 4.06 6.25 -11.94
C ALA A 151 5.52 6.72 -12.00
N ASN A 152 6.36 6.20 -11.09
CA ASN A 152 7.75 6.62 -10.98
C ASN A 152 8.71 5.43 -11.02
N ILE A 153 8.97 4.93 -12.23
CA ILE A 153 9.90 3.82 -12.48
C ILE A 153 11.33 4.07 -11.96
N THR A 154 11.80 5.33 -11.98
CA THR A 154 13.13 5.70 -11.49
C THR A 154 13.20 5.53 -9.97
N LEU A 155 12.16 5.98 -9.26
CA LEU A 155 12.03 5.80 -7.83
C LEU A 155 11.88 4.32 -7.47
N ALA A 156 11.06 3.58 -8.21
CA ALA A 156 10.94 2.12 -8.03
C ALA A 156 12.29 1.41 -8.20
N THR A 157 13.07 1.79 -9.19
CA THR A 157 14.39 1.16 -9.46
C THR A 157 15.40 1.45 -8.35
N SER A 158 15.36 2.66 -7.77
CA SER A 158 16.35 3.15 -6.80
C SER A 158 15.98 2.90 -5.33
N GLN A 159 14.68 2.90 -4.99
CA GLN A 159 14.23 2.85 -3.60
C GLN A 159 13.66 1.51 -3.17
N LEU A 160 13.32 0.61 -4.11
CA LEU A 160 12.90 -0.74 -3.73
C LEU A 160 14.10 -1.56 -3.23
N PRO A 161 14.05 -2.08 -1.99
CA PRO A 161 15.11 -2.93 -1.46
C PRO A 161 15.41 -4.11 -2.37
N GLY A 162 16.69 -4.28 -2.68
CA GLY A 162 17.22 -5.42 -3.41
C GLY A 162 17.64 -6.55 -2.47
N VAL A 163 17.64 -7.78 -2.99
CA VAL A 163 18.06 -8.98 -2.25
C VAL A 163 19.54 -8.97 -1.83
N ASN A 164 20.36 -8.14 -2.48
CA ASN A 164 21.81 -8.03 -2.23
C ASN A 164 22.19 -6.75 -1.45
N ASN A 165 21.21 -5.99 -0.95
CA ASN A 165 21.53 -4.80 -0.15
C ASN A 165 22.14 -5.21 1.20
N SER A 166 23.10 -4.42 1.67
CA SER A 166 23.65 -4.53 3.03
C SER A 166 22.61 -4.15 4.09
N LEU A 167 22.84 -4.55 5.34
CA LEU A 167 21.95 -4.19 6.45
C LEU A 167 21.85 -2.66 6.61
N GLU A 168 22.96 -1.95 6.48
CA GLU A 168 23.00 -0.49 6.58
C GLU A 168 22.16 0.18 5.48
N GLU A 169 22.25 -0.31 4.24
CA GLU A 169 21.41 0.15 3.14
C GLU A 169 19.93 -0.11 3.38
N LEU A 170 19.57 -1.30 3.91
CA LEU A 170 18.19 -1.63 4.24
C LEU A 170 17.63 -0.72 5.32
N ILE A 171 18.38 -0.49 6.40
CA ILE A 171 17.98 0.44 7.47
C ILE A 171 17.79 1.85 6.91
N SER A 172 18.67 2.31 6.02
CA SER A 172 18.57 3.62 5.38
C SER A 172 17.32 3.74 4.49
N LEU A 173 17.06 2.73 3.65
CA LEU A 173 15.88 2.70 2.77
C LEU A 173 14.57 2.72 3.57
N PHE A 174 14.46 1.89 4.60
CA PHE A 174 13.28 1.88 5.48
C PHE A 174 13.16 3.19 6.28
N GLY A 175 14.29 3.72 6.77
CA GLY A 175 14.34 5.01 7.44
C GLY A 175 13.84 6.17 6.56
N SER A 176 14.13 6.13 5.26
CA SER A 176 13.61 7.11 4.28
C SER A 176 12.09 7.06 4.11
N LYS A 177 11.45 5.98 4.58
CA LYS A 177 10.00 5.79 4.62
C LYS A 177 9.40 6.04 6.00
N GLY A 178 10.20 6.55 6.94
CA GLY A 178 9.79 6.76 8.33
C GLY A 178 9.66 5.46 9.13
N LEU A 179 10.26 4.36 8.67
CA LEU A 179 10.25 3.07 9.35
C LEU A 179 11.56 2.85 10.10
N SER A 180 11.46 2.49 11.37
CA SER A 180 12.59 2.11 12.23
C SER A 180 13.17 0.75 11.83
N ALA A 181 14.39 0.46 12.29
CA ALA A 181 15.02 -0.85 12.12
C ALA A 181 14.18 -2.00 12.70
N ARG A 182 13.44 -1.76 13.81
CA ARG A 182 12.51 -2.74 14.38
C ARG A 182 11.36 -3.05 13.43
N GLU A 183 10.81 -2.03 12.77
CA GLU A 183 9.72 -2.19 11.81
C GLU A 183 10.19 -2.88 10.53
N MET A 184 11.40 -2.58 10.06
CA MET A 184 12.05 -3.30 8.97
C MET A 184 12.16 -4.81 9.28
N VAL A 185 12.63 -5.18 10.47
CA VAL A 185 12.73 -6.58 10.90
C VAL A 185 11.36 -7.25 10.95
N ALA A 186 10.36 -6.57 11.51
CA ALA A 186 9.00 -7.11 11.56
C ALA A 186 8.39 -7.33 10.16
N LEU A 187 8.56 -6.37 9.23
CA LEU A 187 8.09 -6.48 7.84
C LEU A 187 8.83 -7.56 7.05
N SER A 188 10.12 -7.81 7.38
CA SER A 188 10.90 -8.90 6.80
C SER A 188 10.32 -10.29 7.13
N GLY A 189 9.56 -10.40 8.23
CA GLY A 189 8.80 -11.62 8.57
C GLY A 189 7.70 -11.99 7.56
N SER A 190 7.37 -11.12 6.60
CA SER A 190 6.48 -11.48 5.49
C SER A 190 7.07 -12.56 4.58
N HIS A 191 8.40 -12.75 4.56
CA HIS A 191 9.07 -13.82 3.82
C HIS A 191 8.78 -15.22 4.36
N THR A 192 8.22 -15.33 5.58
CA THR A 192 7.81 -16.62 6.18
C THR A 192 6.46 -17.10 5.62
N CYS A 193 5.73 -16.24 4.90
CA CYS A 193 4.42 -16.55 4.35
C CYS A 193 4.54 -17.33 3.03
N CYS A 194 3.87 -18.49 2.95
CA CYS A 194 3.79 -19.35 1.75
C CYS A 194 5.16 -19.89 1.29
N ASN A 195 5.75 -20.77 2.10
CA ASN A 195 6.99 -21.50 1.82
C ASN A 195 6.95 -22.22 0.44
N GLN A 196 7.41 -21.54 -0.60
CA GLN A 196 7.74 -22.08 -1.93
C GLN A 196 8.95 -21.39 -2.57
N THR A 197 9.68 -20.52 -1.85
CA THR A 197 11.00 -20.09 -2.32
C THR A 197 12.00 -21.17 -1.93
N LYS A 198 12.65 -21.80 -2.92
CA LYS A 198 13.91 -22.53 -2.73
C LYS A 198 14.79 -21.70 -1.78
N SER A 199 15.15 -22.33 -0.65
CA SER A 199 16.13 -21.91 0.35
C SER A 199 17.11 -20.83 -0.13
N SER A 200 17.18 -19.71 0.60
CA SER A 200 18.43 -19.04 1.02
C SER A 200 18.09 -17.67 1.62
N SER A 201 17.80 -17.58 2.92
CA SER A 201 18.07 -16.39 3.75
C SER A 201 17.86 -16.72 5.22
N VAL A 202 18.72 -16.17 6.08
CA VAL A 202 18.95 -16.48 7.51
C VAL A 202 17.77 -16.11 8.44
N VAL A 203 16.55 -15.99 7.91
CA VAL A 203 15.38 -15.43 8.61
C VAL A 203 14.42 -16.51 9.13
N ASP A 204 14.77 -17.79 8.94
CA ASP A 204 13.94 -18.96 9.30
C ASP A 204 13.93 -19.30 10.82
N VAL A 205 14.44 -18.45 11.71
CA VAL A 205 14.48 -18.75 13.16
C VAL A 205 13.70 -17.75 14.03
N LEU A 206 13.25 -16.61 13.50
CA LEU A 206 12.47 -15.60 14.25
C LEU A 206 10.94 -15.76 14.05
N ILE A 207 10.50 -17.01 13.92
CA ILE A 207 9.23 -17.44 13.31
C ILE A 207 7.97 -17.21 14.17
N THR A 208 8.10 -16.88 15.46
CA THR A 208 6.93 -16.68 16.35
C THR A 208 7.00 -15.39 17.16
N LEU A 209 8.19 -14.82 17.32
CA LEU A 209 8.40 -13.61 18.13
C LEU A 209 8.08 -12.30 17.38
N CYS A 210 8.24 -12.23 16.05
CA CYS A 210 7.93 -10.98 15.32
C CYS A 210 6.44 -10.61 15.30
N TRP A 211 5.55 -11.61 15.41
CA TRP A 211 4.11 -11.35 15.40
C TRP A 211 3.55 -10.93 16.75
N SER A 212 4.16 -11.39 17.86
CA SER A 212 3.80 -10.95 19.21
C SER A 212 4.47 -9.63 19.61
N ILE A 213 5.61 -9.28 19.01
CA ILE A 213 6.32 -8.00 19.25
C ILE A 213 5.70 -6.85 18.43
N ALA A 214 4.96 -7.15 17.36
CA ALA A 214 4.26 -6.19 16.50
C ALA A 214 2.82 -5.90 16.96
N GLY A 215 2.63 -5.72 18.28
CA GLY A 215 1.37 -5.25 18.84
C GLY A 215 0.84 -4.04 18.06
N THR A 216 -0.31 -4.23 17.42
CA THR A 216 -1.21 -3.20 16.88
C THR A 216 -0.52 -1.94 16.35
N ASP A 217 0.00 -1.99 15.12
CA ASP A 217 0.09 -0.84 14.17
C ASP A 217 1.17 -1.01 13.09
N LEU A 218 1.96 -2.09 13.07
CA LEU A 218 3.12 -2.17 12.17
C LEU A 218 2.86 -2.42 10.66
N LEU A 219 1.62 -2.72 10.27
CA LEU A 219 1.19 -2.65 8.86
C LEU A 219 0.44 -1.35 8.54
N LEU A 220 0.35 -0.43 9.51
CA LEU A 220 0.37 0.98 9.20
C LEU A 220 1.81 1.26 8.82
N ILE A 221 2.15 1.17 7.54
CA ILE A 221 3.22 2.04 7.05
C ILE A 221 2.74 3.44 7.48
N PRO A 222 3.43 4.13 8.40
CA PRO A 222 3.10 5.50 8.70
C PRO A 222 3.43 6.22 7.40
N ILE A 223 2.42 6.41 6.57
CA ILE A 223 2.52 7.27 5.39
C ILE A 223 2.65 8.66 6.02
N SER A 224 3.88 9.01 6.38
CA SER A 224 4.26 10.37 6.63
C SER A 224 3.71 11.15 5.45
N PRO A 225 2.88 12.19 5.67
CA PRO A 225 2.43 13.01 4.57
C PRO A 225 3.68 13.49 3.84
N LEU A 226 3.79 13.16 2.56
CA LEU A 226 4.81 13.80 1.72
C LEU A 226 4.62 15.33 1.86
N PRO A 227 5.72 16.10 1.95
CA PRO A 227 5.68 17.54 2.24
C PRO A 227 4.82 18.37 1.26
#